data_AF-A0A9N9PCE8-F1
#
_entry.id   AF-A0A9N9PCE8-F1
#
_cell.length_a   1.000
_cell.length_b   1.000
_cell.length_c   1.000
_cell.angle_alpha   90.00
_cell.angle_beta   90.00
_cell.angle_gamma   90.00
#
_symmetry.space_group_name_H-M   'P 1'
#
loop_
_entity.id
_entity.type
_entity.pdbx_description
1 polymer ?
#
loop_
_entity_poly.entity_id
_entity_poly.type
_entity_poly.pdbx_seq_one_letter_code
_entity_poly.pdbx_strand_id
1 'polypeptide(L)'
;MRPLYYANFEFSYRWSYLNEYNTAVIRLWKESPSSEMVIRGAINNNMSFHPFNISKYLSTHENFIIQETNKLIYMLPSGLFDPLWLKQDSKQLSSVLSPNLHKLTDVFDPNIIFDEISGLDPSKFDGSPLDIRKMENFFRGIFTYHWHNQWDVKINQTSWIGVIQTAYDNFLS
;
A
#
# COMPACT_ATOMS: atom_id res chain seq x y z
N MET A 1 -8.02 -2.71 15.79
CA MET A 1 -6.68 -3.24 16.15
C MET A 1 -5.68 -2.77 15.10
N ARG A 2 -4.57 -2.12 15.48
CA ARG A 2 -3.53 -1.62 14.56
C ARG A 2 -2.28 -2.50 14.67
N PRO A 3 -2.28 -3.73 14.09
CA PRO A 3 -1.28 -4.75 14.41
C PRO A 3 0.16 -4.33 14.11
N LEU A 4 0.40 -3.57 13.04
CA LEU A 4 1.77 -3.16 12.69
C LEU A 4 2.27 -1.90 13.41
N TYR A 5 1.38 -1.10 14.02
CA TYR A 5 1.80 0.10 14.76
C TYR A 5 2.61 -0.27 16.01
N TYR A 6 2.19 -1.36 16.68
CA TYR A 6 2.87 -1.94 17.85
C TYR A 6 3.72 -3.16 17.49
N ALA A 7 4.09 -3.32 16.21
CA ALA A 7 4.97 -4.41 15.81
C ALA A 7 6.28 -4.34 16.61
N ASN A 8 6.65 -5.48 17.19
CA ASN A 8 7.91 -5.70 17.88
C ASN A 8 9.00 -6.21 16.91
N PHE A 9 8.91 -5.81 15.64
CA PHE A 9 9.90 -6.06 14.60
C PHE A 9 9.94 -4.88 13.63
N GLU A 10 11.08 -4.72 12.95
CA GLU A 10 11.25 -3.78 11.84
C GLU A 10 10.71 -4.40 10.55
N PHE A 11 10.12 -3.59 9.68
CA PHE A 11 9.57 -4.08 8.42
C PHE A 11 9.65 -3.06 7.29
N SER A 12 9.62 -3.57 6.08
CA SER A 12 9.43 -2.81 4.85
C SER A 12 8.24 -3.34 4.07
N TYR A 13 7.43 -2.44 3.50
CA TYR A 13 6.48 -2.80 2.45
C TYR A 13 7.24 -3.26 1.20
N ARG A 14 6.94 -4.45 0.68
CA ARG A 14 7.43 -4.89 -0.63
C ARG A 14 6.74 -4.11 -1.73
N TRP A 15 7.45 -3.15 -2.34
CA TRP A 15 6.93 -2.47 -3.52
C TRP A 15 6.99 -3.43 -4.70
N SER A 16 5.84 -3.71 -5.31
CA SER A 16 5.76 -4.56 -6.50
C SER A 16 6.00 -6.05 -6.25
N TYR A 17 6.07 -6.79 -7.35
CA TYR A 17 6.47 -8.20 -7.39
C TYR A 17 7.97 -8.41 -7.19
N LEU A 18 8.78 -7.34 -7.19
CA LEU A 18 10.21 -7.42 -6.96
C LEU A 18 10.51 -7.81 -5.51
N ASN A 19 11.54 -8.62 -5.29
CA ASN A 19 11.96 -9.03 -3.94
C ASN A 19 13.05 -8.08 -3.42
N GLU A 20 12.72 -6.79 -3.37
CA GLU A 20 13.63 -5.70 -3.06
C GLU A 20 13.06 -4.79 -1.97
N TYR A 21 13.94 -4.10 -1.25
CA TYR A 21 13.59 -3.12 -0.21
C TYR A 21 13.19 -1.75 -0.78
N ASN A 22 12.91 -1.67 -2.07
CA ASN A 22 12.30 -0.49 -2.67
C ASN A 22 10.92 -0.34 -2.02
N THR A 23 10.69 0.67 -1.19
CA THR A 23 9.49 0.71 -0.35
C THR A 23 8.91 2.10 -0.16
N ALA A 24 7.58 2.21 -0.24
CA ALA A 24 6.83 3.40 0.14
C ALA A 24 6.65 3.52 1.66
N VAL A 25 6.78 2.41 2.42
CA VAL A 25 6.57 2.37 3.86
C VAL A 25 7.65 1.53 4.52
N ILE A 26 8.47 2.16 5.35
CA ILE A 26 9.49 1.49 6.17
C ILE A 26 9.28 1.82 7.64
N ARG A 27 9.37 0.80 8.50
CA ARG A 27 9.40 0.95 9.95
C ARG A 27 10.77 0.53 10.46
N LEU A 28 11.45 1.49 11.08
CA LEU A 28 12.75 1.30 11.70
C LEU A 28 12.65 1.65 13.19
N TRP A 29 13.48 1.01 13.98
CA TRP A 29 13.67 1.33 15.38
C TRP A 29 14.82 2.30 15.57
N LYS A 30 14.74 3.05 16.68
CA LYS A 30 15.87 3.87 17.10
C LYS A 30 17.06 2.95 17.42
N GLU A 31 18.24 3.34 16.97
CA GLU A 31 19.51 2.65 17.25
C GLU A 31 19.59 1.19 16.75
N SER A 32 18.73 0.79 15.80
CA SER A 32 18.86 -0.53 15.15
C SER A 32 19.94 -0.52 14.06
N PRO A 33 20.56 -1.67 13.75
CA PRO A 33 21.45 -1.79 12.60
C PRO A 33 20.79 -1.34 11.29
N SER A 34 19.51 -1.68 11.05
CA SER A 34 18.79 -1.24 9.85
C SER A 34 18.57 0.28 9.81
N SER A 35 18.33 0.93 10.95
CA SER A 35 18.26 2.39 11.01
C SER A 35 19.58 3.06 10.68
N GLU A 36 20.69 2.52 11.19
CA GLU A 36 22.03 3.03 10.90
C GLU A 36 22.38 2.87 9.43
N MET A 37 22.08 1.72 8.83
CA MET A 37 22.28 1.46 7.40
C MET A 37 21.57 2.50 6.53
N VAL A 38 20.28 2.76 6.81
CA VAL A 38 19.48 3.72 6.04
C VAL A 38 19.98 5.15 6.23
N ILE A 39 20.26 5.56 7.47
CA ILE A 39 20.69 6.94 7.77
C ILE A 39 22.08 7.21 7.21
N ARG A 40 23.06 6.31 7.42
CA ARG A 40 24.41 6.46 6.85
C ARG A 40 24.39 6.41 5.34
N GLY A 41 23.61 5.49 4.77
CA GLY A 41 23.40 5.38 3.34
C GLY A 41 22.90 6.71 2.75
N ALA A 42 21.89 7.32 3.37
CA ALA A 42 21.37 8.60 2.95
C ALA A 42 22.40 9.73 3.10
N ILE A 43 23.10 9.84 4.24
CA ILE A 43 24.16 10.85 4.46
C ILE A 43 25.23 10.77 3.36
N ASN A 44 25.68 9.56 3.04
CA ASN A 44 26.69 9.31 2.00
C ASN A 44 26.18 9.54 0.56
N ASN A 45 24.88 9.75 0.39
CA ASN A 45 24.21 9.95 -0.90
C ASN A 45 23.38 11.24 -0.89
N ASN A 46 23.95 12.34 -0.37
CA ASN A 46 23.35 13.67 -0.38
C ASN A 46 21.97 13.74 0.29
N MET A 47 21.81 13.05 1.43
CA MET A 47 20.55 12.94 2.17
C MET A 47 19.39 12.34 1.34
N SER A 48 19.69 11.49 0.35
CA SER A 48 18.67 10.85 -0.47
C SER A 48 17.95 9.73 0.30
N PHE A 49 16.67 9.94 0.59
CA PHE A 49 15.75 8.89 1.09
C PHE A 49 14.83 8.33 0.00
N HIS A 50 15.23 8.43 -1.27
CA HIS A 50 14.46 7.84 -2.35
C HIS A 50 14.34 6.31 -2.16
N PRO A 51 13.14 5.71 -2.28
CA PRO A 51 12.91 4.27 -2.07
C PRO A 51 13.90 3.34 -2.78
N PHE A 52 14.21 3.64 -4.04
CA PHE A 52 15.21 2.89 -4.82
C PHE A 52 16.63 2.93 -4.21
N ASN A 53 17.01 4.05 -3.60
CA ASN A 53 18.32 4.19 -2.97
C ASN A 53 18.35 3.53 -1.59
N ILE A 54 17.25 3.61 -0.83
CA ILE A 54 17.07 2.85 0.42
C ILE A 54 17.26 1.35 0.17
N SER A 55 16.70 0.84 -0.94
CA SER A 55 16.91 -0.55 -1.36
C SER A 55 18.38 -0.92 -1.47
N LYS A 56 19.20 -0.03 -2.05
CA LYS A 56 20.65 -0.21 -2.14
C LYS A 56 21.31 -0.19 -0.77
N TYR A 57 20.97 0.77 0.09
CA TYR A 57 21.57 0.88 1.44
C TYR A 57 21.34 -0.40 2.25
N LEU A 58 20.15 -0.99 2.13
CA LEU A 58 19.77 -2.24 2.77
C LEU A 58 20.36 -3.49 2.07
N SER A 59 20.74 -3.39 0.80
CA SER A 59 21.27 -4.51 0.01
C SER A 59 22.81 -4.54 -0.10
N THR A 60 23.51 -3.45 0.24
CA THR A 60 24.95 -3.29 -0.01
C THR A 60 25.71 -2.74 1.21
N HIS A 61 25.67 -3.43 2.34
CA HIS A 61 26.68 -3.21 3.39
C HIS A 61 27.78 -4.26 3.31
N GLU A 62 29.00 -3.83 3.62
CA GLU A 62 30.29 -4.50 3.37
C GLU A 62 30.39 -5.96 3.84
N ASN A 63 29.41 -6.49 4.59
CA ASN A 63 29.40 -7.84 5.14
C ASN A 63 28.03 -8.56 5.07
N PHE A 64 27.00 -7.99 4.44
CA PHE A 64 25.64 -8.55 4.47
C PHE A 64 25.09 -8.79 3.06
N ILE A 65 24.78 -10.06 2.77
CA ILE A 65 23.96 -10.47 1.61
C ILE A 65 22.49 -10.20 1.96
N ILE A 66 21.61 -10.02 0.96
CA ILE A 66 20.16 -9.82 1.13
C ILE A 66 19.51 -10.74 2.18
N GLN A 67 20.01 -11.98 2.32
CA GLN A 67 19.53 -12.96 3.29
C GLN A 67 19.78 -12.55 4.75
N GLU A 68 20.88 -11.87 5.02
CA GLU A 68 21.19 -11.33 6.36
C GLU A 68 20.38 -10.06 6.64
N THR A 69 20.20 -9.19 5.64
CA THR A 69 19.30 -8.03 5.76
C THR A 69 17.86 -8.48 6.08
N ASN A 70 17.40 -9.58 5.47
CA ASN A 70 16.08 -10.16 5.76
C ASN A 70 15.92 -10.62 7.22
N LYS A 71 17.02 -10.83 7.97
CA LYS A 71 16.97 -11.13 9.41
C LYS A 71 16.77 -9.88 10.27
N LEU A 72 17.15 -8.72 9.75
CA LEU A 72 17.04 -7.43 10.46
C LEU A 72 15.70 -6.76 10.20
N ILE A 73 15.24 -6.78 8.95
CA ILE A 73 14.02 -6.11 8.51
C ILE A 73 13.13 -7.07 7.71
N TYR A 74 11.90 -7.27 8.18
CA TYR A 74 10.95 -8.15 7.53
C TYR A 74 10.31 -7.49 6.31
N MET A 75 10.39 -8.14 5.16
CA MET A 75 9.70 -7.68 3.96
C MET A 75 8.25 -8.18 3.94
N LEU A 76 7.31 -7.29 4.24
CA LEU A 76 5.88 -7.61 4.26
C LEU A 76 5.29 -7.57 2.84
N PRO A 77 4.34 -8.46 2.51
CA PRO A 77 3.83 -8.63 1.15
C PRO A 77 3.06 -7.41 0.66
N SER A 78 3.09 -7.18 -0.66
CA SER A 78 2.46 -6.00 -1.26
C SER A 78 0.97 -5.89 -0.91
N GLY A 79 0.23 -7.00 -0.96
CA GLY A 79 -1.21 -7.01 -0.68
C GLY A 79 -1.62 -6.58 0.73
N LEU A 80 -0.70 -6.47 1.69
CA LEU A 80 -0.98 -5.92 3.02
C LEU A 80 -1.03 -4.38 3.02
N PHE A 81 -0.49 -3.72 2.00
CA PHE A 81 -0.40 -2.26 1.88
C PHE A 81 -1.05 -1.74 0.59
N ASP A 82 -1.07 -2.58 -0.43
CA ASP A 82 -1.59 -2.24 -1.74
C ASP A 82 -1.99 -3.50 -2.50
N PRO A 83 -3.26 -3.91 -2.36
CA PRO A 83 -3.80 -5.05 -3.07
C PRO A 83 -3.81 -4.88 -4.60
N LEU A 84 -3.86 -3.66 -5.11
CA LEU A 84 -3.98 -3.39 -6.55
C LEU A 84 -2.63 -3.41 -7.26
N TRP A 85 -1.54 -3.17 -6.54
CA TRP A 85 -0.21 -3.10 -7.15
C TRP A 85 0.17 -4.36 -7.93
N LEU A 86 -0.14 -5.56 -7.41
CA LEU A 86 0.19 -6.82 -8.11
C LEU A 86 -0.69 -7.07 -9.34
N LYS A 87 -1.86 -6.44 -9.45
CA LYS A 87 -2.65 -6.39 -10.70
C LYS A 87 -1.98 -5.45 -11.70
N GLN A 88 -1.53 -4.27 -11.26
CA GLN A 88 -0.78 -3.32 -12.09
C GLN A 88 0.48 -3.98 -12.69
N ASP A 89 1.18 -4.81 -11.92
CA ASP A 89 2.35 -5.57 -12.39
C ASP A 89 2.03 -6.82 -13.22
N SER A 90 0.75 -7.06 -13.51
CA SER A 90 0.26 -8.25 -14.21
C SER A 90 0.63 -9.59 -13.54
N LYS A 91 0.84 -9.60 -12.21
CA LYS A 91 1.17 -10.81 -11.44
C LYS A 91 -0.03 -11.46 -10.76
N GLN A 92 -1.13 -10.72 -10.60
CA GLN A 92 -2.35 -11.21 -9.96
C GLN A 92 -3.61 -10.82 -10.74
N LEU A 93 -3.57 -10.88 -12.08
CA LEU A 93 -4.69 -10.49 -12.95
C LEU A 93 -6.00 -11.21 -12.59
N SER A 94 -5.93 -12.51 -12.32
CA SER A 94 -7.08 -13.36 -11.98
C SER A 94 -7.52 -13.29 -10.51
N SER A 95 -6.80 -12.55 -9.66
CA SER A 95 -7.20 -12.42 -8.26
C SER A 95 -8.51 -11.64 -8.15
N VAL A 96 -9.42 -12.09 -7.28
CA VAL A 96 -10.63 -11.34 -6.92
C VAL A 96 -10.34 -10.61 -5.62
N LEU A 97 -10.36 -9.28 -5.68
CA LEU A 97 -10.20 -8.44 -4.50
C LEU A 97 -11.58 -8.08 -3.93
N SER A 98 -11.61 -7.52 -2.73
CA SER A 98 -12.85 -7.01 -2.12
C SER A 98 -12.58 -5.60 -1.59
N PRO A 99 -13.03 -4.53 -2.27
CA PRO A 99 -13.77 -4.54 -3.55
C PRO A 99 -12.95 -5.08 -4.72
N ASN A 100 -13.61 -5.62 -5.75
CA ASN A 100 -12.92 -6.16 -6.92
C ASN A 100 -12.57 -5.05 -7.92
N LEU A 101 -11.53 -4.28 -7.61
CA LEU A 101 -11.01 -3.24 -8.48
C LEU A 101 -9.93 -3.82 -9.41
N HIS A 102 -9.83 -3.30 -10.64
CA HIS A 102 -8.97 -3.86 -11.69
C HIS A 102 -7.73 -2.99 -11.94
N LYS A 103 -7.85 -1.67 -11.80
CA LYS A 103 -6.77 -0.70 -12.04
C LYS A 103 -6.62 0.24 -10.85
N LEU A 104 -5.45 0.87 -10.76
CA LEU A 104 -5.15 1.86 -9.71
C LEU A 104 -6.08 3.09 -9.74
N THR A 105 -6.69 3.39 -10.89
CA THR A 105 -7.61 4.50 -11.08
C THR A 105 -9.03 4.21 -10.59
N ASP A 106 -9.39 2.93 -10.46
CA ASP A 106 -10.76 2.50 -10.16
C ASP A 106 -11.23 2.96 -8.77
N VAL A 107 -10.30 3.15 -7.84
CA VAL A 107 -10.59 3.71 -6.51
C VAL A 107 -11.16 5.14 -6.57
N PHE A 108 -10.95 5.85 -7.68
CA PHE A 108 -11.46 7.20 -7.91
C PHE A 108 -12.75 7.23 -8.72
N ASP A 109 -13.19 6.12 -9.31
CA ASP A 109 -14.40 6.09 -10.15
C ASP A 109 -15.64 6.36 -9.28
N PRO A 110 -16.43 7.40 -9.57
CA PRO A 110 -17.65 7.66 -8.81
C PRO A 110 -18.76 6.64 -9.09
N ASN A 111 -18.70 5.91 -10.20
CA ASN A 111 -19.70 4.93 -10.61
C ASN A 111 -19.32 3.52 -10.15
N ILE A 112 -20.32 2.64 -10.06
CA ILE A 112 -20.10 1.23 -9.71
C ILE A 112 -19.44 0.52 -10.89
N ILE A 113 -18.33 -0.14 -10.61
CA ILE A 113 -17.56 -0.87 -11.62
C ILE A 113 -18.17 -2.25 -11.81
N PHE A 114 -18.09 -2.79 -13.03
CA PHE A 114 -18.49 -4.17 -13.29
C PHE A 114 -17.75 -5.12 -12.35
N ASP A 115 -18.48 -6.05 -11.73
CA ASP A 115 -17.99 -7.04 -10.76
C ASP A 115 -17.35 -6.52 -9.46
N GLU A 116 -17.40 -5.20 -9.20
CA GLU A 116 -16.86 -4.56 -7.99
C GLU A 116 -17.32 -5.26 -6.70
N ILE A 117 -18.61 -5.60 -6.67
CA ILE A 117 -19.27 -6.39 -5.63
C ILE A 117 -19.81 -7.67 -6.27
N SER A 118 -19.46 -8.82 -5.68
CA SER A 118 -19.88 -10.13 -6.19
C SER A 118 -21.40 -10.23 -6.31
N GLY A 119 -21.87 -10.53 -7.52
CA GLY A 119 -23.30 -10.70 -7.82
C GLY A 119 -24.09 -9.41 -8.07
N LEU A 120 -23.45 -8.24 -7.98
CA LEU A 120 -24.08 -6.96 -8.28
C LEU A 120 -23.90 -6.60 -9.76
N ASP A 121 -25.01 -6.37 -10.46
CA ASP A 121 -25.04 -5.89 -11.84
C ASP A 121 -25.23 -4.36 -11.85
N PRO A 122 -24.21 -3.56 -12.21
CA PRO A 122 -24.31 -2.10 -12.19
C PRO A 122 -25.44 -1.55 -13.06
N SER A 123 -25.83 -2.27 -14.13
CA SER A 123 -26.89 -1.83 -15.04
C SER A 123 -28.30 -1.96 -14.48
N LYS A 124 -28.47 -2.78 -13.43
CA LYS A 124 -29.75 -3.05 -12.77
C LYS A 124 -29.82 -2.47 -11.35
N PHE A 125 -28.74 -1.87 -10.88
CA PHE A 125 -28.67 -1.31 -9.55
C PHE A 125 -29.32 0.07 -9.53
N ASP A 126 -30.44 0.19 -8.82
CA ASP A 126 -31.24 1.43 -8.68
C ASP A 126 -30.87 2.22 -7.41
N GLY A 127 -29.64 2.06 -6.91
CA GLY A 127 -29.15 2.70 -5.70
C GLY A 127 -27.98 3.65 -5.94
N SER A 128 -27.52 4.29 -4.87
CA SER A 128 -26.28 5.07 -4.87
C SER A 128 -25.06 4.16 -4.65
N PRO A 129 -23.88 4.45 -5.24
CA PRO A 129 -22.64 3.77 -4.87
C PRO A 129 -22.36 3.80 -3.36
N LEU A 130 -22.82 4.84 -2.64
CA LEU A 130 -22.69 4.95 -1.18
C LEU A 130 -23.50 3.90 -0.40
N ASP A 131 -24.51 3.28 -1.01
CA ASP A 131 -25.30 2.23 -0.37
C ASP A 131 -24.48 0.93 -0.22
N ILE A 132 -23.48 0.73 -1.09
CA ILE A 132 -22.65 -0.48 -1.13
C ILE A 132 -21.18 -0.23 -0.74
N ARG A 133 -20.65 0.98 -1.00
CA ARG A 133 -19.27 1.35 -0.68
C ARG A 133 -19.19 1.85 0.75
N LYS A 134 -18.59 1.04 1.62
CA LYS A 134 -18.38 1.37 3.03
C LYS A 134 -16.94 1.13 3.44
N MET A 135 -16.41 1.94 4.35
CA MET A 135 -15.01 1.87 4.78
C MET A 135 -14.64 0.46 5.26
N GLU A 136 -15.54 -0.23 5.98
CA GLU A 136 -15.37 -1.61 6.43
C GLU A 136 -15.22 -2.66 5.31
N ASN A 137 -15.65 -2.32 4.10
CA ASN A 137 -15.58 -3.16 2.91
C ASN A 137 -14.39 -2.81 2.01
N PHE A 138 -13.68 -1.71 2.26
CA PHE A 138 -12.52 -1.32 1.46
C PHE A 138 -11.30 -2.15 1.85
N PHE A 139 -10.96 -3.16 1.03
CA PHE A 139 -9.76 -4.00 1.17
C PHE A 139 -9.53 -4.47 2.62
N ARG A 140 -10.56 -5.09 3.20
CA ARG A 140 -10.57 -5.46 4.62
C ARG A 140 -9.30 -6.25 5.00
N GLY A 141 -8.57 -5.72 5.98
CA GLY A 141 -7.36 -6.34 6.54
C GLY A 141 -6.05 -5.74 6.05
N ILE A 142 -6.06 -4.81 5.09
CA ILE A 142 -4.87 -4.04 4.75
C ILE A 142 -4.47 -3.12 5.91
N PHE A 143 -3.16 -2.90 6.05
CA PHE A 143 -2.61 -1.99 7.05
C PHE A 143 -2.77 -0.53 6.65
N THR A 144 -2.56 -0.23 5.37
CA THR A 144 -2.67 1.10 4.78
C THR A 144 -2.98 0.94 3.30
N TYR A 145 -3.40 2.00 2.64
CA TYR A 145 -3.46 2.15 1.18
C TYR A 145 -2.76 3.46 0.79
N HIS A 146 -2.23 3.58 -0.42
CA HIS A 146 -1.52 4.80 -0.85
C HIS A 146 -1.90 5.24 -2.26
N TRP A 147 -1.58 6.48 -2.58
CA TRP A 147 -2.00 7.16 -3.81
C TRP A 147 -1.02 6.92 -4.97
N HIS A 148 -1.55 6.68 -6.18
CA HIS A 148 -0.75 6.36 -7.38
C HIS A 148 -0.68 7.48 -8.42
N ASN A 149 -0.01 8.58 -8.08
CA ASN A 149 0.27 9.70 -8.99
C ASN A 149 -0.97 10.34 -9.67
N GLN A 150 -2.18 10.11 -9.14
CA GLN A 150 -3.42 10.72 -9.63
C GLN A 150 -3.65 12.11 -9.00
N TRP A 151 -2.62 12.93 -8.84
CA TRP A 151 -2.62 14.10 -7.95
C TRP A 151 -3.71 15.14 -8.26
N ASP A 152 -4.07 15.28 -9.54
CA ASP A 152 -5.05 16.26 -10.01
C ASP A 152 -6.48 15.69 -10.08
N VAL A 153 -6.68 14.41 -9.76
CA VAL A 153 -8.00 13.78 -9.82
C VAL A 153 -8.90 14.32 -8.72
N LYS A 154 -10.04 14.88 -9.11
CA LYS A 154 -11.07 15.31 -8.17
C LYS A 154 -11.63 14.10 -7.44
N ILE A 155 -11.54 14.12 -6.11
CA ILE A 155 -12.17 13.10 -5.25
C ILE A 155 -13.68 13.33 -5.24
N ASN A 156 -14.43 12.35 -5.72
CA ASN A 156 -15.89 12.31 -5.60
C ASN A 156 -16.25 11.53 -4.33
N GLN A 157 -17.20 12.02 -3.54
CA GLN A 157 -17.66 11.33 -2.32
C GLN A 157 -18.14 9.90 -2.58
N THR A 158 -18.70 9.63 -3.77
CA THR A 158 -19.19 8.30 -4.12
C THR A 158 -18.07 7.33 -4.54
N SER A 159 -16.84 7.79 -4.77
CA SER A 159 -15.70 6.92 -5.07
C SER A 159 -15.17 6.24 -3.80
N TRP A 160 -14.39 5.16 -3.94
CA TRP A 160 -13.78 4.50 -2.78
C TRP A 160 -12.86 5.44 -2.00
N ILE A 161 -12.06 6.26 -2.69
CA ILE A 161 -11.23 7.28 -2.03
C ILE A 161 -12.09 8.31 -1.31
N GLY A 162 -13.22 8.74 -1.89
CA GLY A 162 -14.16 9.65 -1.23
C GLY A 162 -14.78 9.05 0.04
N VAL A 163 -15.15 7.77 -0.01
CA VAL A 163 -15.67 7.02 1.15
C VAL A 163 -14.62 6.94 2.27
N ILE A 164 -13.36 6.63 1.92
CA ILE A 164 -12.27 6.56 2.89
C ILE A 164 -11.95 7.94 3.47
N GLN A 165 -11.91 8.97 2.63
CA GLN A 165 -11.66 10.35 3.06
C GLN A 165 -12.75 10.79 4.05
N THR A 166 -14.02 10.57 3.72
CA THR A 166 -15.15 10.89 4.60
C THR A 166 -15.05 10.13 5.93
N ALA A 167 -14.70 8.84 5.90
CA ALA A 167 -14.53 8.06 7.12
C ALA A 167 -13.35 8.55 7.98
N TYR A 168 -12.27 8.99 7.35
CA TYR A 168 -11.12 9.58 8.03
C TYR A 168 -11.46 10.93 8.66
N ASP A 169 -12.13 11.81 7.92
CA ASP A 169 -12.55 13.13 8.41
C ASP A 169 -13.50 12.98 9.62
N ASN A 170 -14.46 12.05 9.54
CA ASN A 170 -15.37 11.73 10.65
C ASN A 170 -14.66 11.11 11.87
N PHE A 171 -13.52 10.43 11.67
CA PHE A 171 -12.72 9.90 12.78
C PHE A 171 -11.96 11.02 13.51
N LEU A 172 -11.64 12.11 12.83
CA LEU A 172 -10.91 13.25 13.40
C LEU A 172 -11.80 14.32 14.04
N SER A 173 -13.09 14.38 13.66
CA SER A 173 -14.08 15.29 14.25
C SER A 173 -14.54 14.85 15.63
#